data_AF-A0A3D2U1K0-F1
#
_entry.id   AF-A0A3D2U1K0-F1
#
_cell.length_a   1.000
_cell.length_b   1.000
_cell.length_c   1.000
_cell.angle_alpha   90.00
_cell.angle_beta   90.00
_cell.angle_gamma   90.00
#
_symmetry.space_group_name_H-M   'P 1'
#
loop_
_entity.id
_entity.type
_entity.pdbx_description
1 polymer ?
#
loop_
_entity_poly.entity_id
_entity_poly.type
_entity_poly.pdbx_seq_one_letter_code
_entity_poly.pdbx_strand_id
1 'polypeptide(L)'
;VTLRLANCRRHQGSFEEAQKLIVSLAKSQPLALDVQFEAATLYQAWGNSGRAEQFDKAIAGVESERVLGWSQIALYLQRLIDGGSKESDRYRDRRWEARYNQLQCRLQHAGADSNKKTDQLKRARSEIQGMMMVTSVVDPRWAPRYDAAYRKILEELGEPVISLAEYREKYKPTVVAAVAKAPPVAT
;
A
#
# COMPACT_ATOMS: atom_id res chain seq x y z
N VAL A 1 20.70 -16.00 -0.36
CA VAL A 1 20.07 -17.34 -0.20
C VAL A 1 18.92 -17.31 0.80
N THR A 2 19.11 -16.74 2.00
CA THR A 2 18.08 -16.67 3.06
C THR A 2 16.75 -16.07 2.64
N LEU A 3 16.73 -15.00 1.83
CA LEU A 3 15.48 -14.39 1.35
C LEU A 3 14.67 -15.36 0.48
N ARG A 4 15.34 -16.11 -0.42
CA ARG A 4 14.69 -17.13 -1.25
C ARG A 4 14.16 -18.28 -0.39
N LEU A 5 14.89 -18.68 0.66
CA LEU A 5 14.42 -19.69 1.59
C LEU A 5 13.17 -19.24 2.35
N ALA A 6 13.14 -18.00 2.83
CA ALA A 6 11.95 -17.41 3.48
C ALA A 6 10.74 -17.42 2.55
N ASN A 7 10.94 -17.02 1.29
CA ASN A 7 9.92 -17.08 0.24
C ASN A 7 9.40 -18.52 0.01
N CYS A 8 10.29 -19.51 -0.12
CA CYS A 8 9.89 -20.91 -0.25
C CYS A 8 9.06 -21.39 0.96
N ARG A 9 9.48 -21.05 2.19
CA ARG A 9 8.74 -21.40 3.41
C ARG A 9 7.36 -20.77 3.47
N ARG A 10 7.23 -19.52 3.03
CA ARG A 10 5.91 -18.85 2.89
C ARG A 10 5.00 -19.60 1.92
N HIS A 11 5.51 -20.03 0.76
CA HIS A 11 4.73 -20.80 -0.20
C HIS A 11 4.35 -22.20 0.29
N GLN A 12 5.13 -22.77 1.21
CA GLN A 12 4.82 -24.04 1.89
C GLN A 12 3.81 -23.88 3.04
N GLY A 13 3.38 -22.65 3.36
CA GLY A 13 2.54 -22.38 4.54
C GLY A 13 3.29 -22.45 5.87
N SER A 14 4.61 -22.61 5.85
CA SER A 14 5.48 -22.62 7.04
C SER A 14 5.78 -21.18 7.49
N PHE A 15 4.74 -20.45 7.88
CA PHE A 15 4.81 -19.01 8.12
C PHE A 15 5.73 -18.62 9.27
N GLU A 16 5.76 -19.38 10.37
CA GLU A 16 6.62 -19.12 11.51
C GLU A 16 8.11 -19.29 11.15
N GLU A 17 8.43 -20.28 10.31
CA GLU A 17 9.80 -20.46 9.81
C GLU A 17 10.20 -19.33 8.86
N ALA A 18 9.30 -18.98 7.93
CA ALA A 18 9.50 -17.84 7.04
C ALA A 18 9.68 -16.53 7.83
N GLN A 19 8.91 -16.33 8.90
CA GLN A 19 8.99 -15.17 9.79
C GLN A 19 10.35 -15.10 10.46
N LYS A 20 10.83 -16.20 11.07
CA LYS A 20 12.16 -16.22 11.70
C LYS A 20 13.26 -15.80 10.72
N LEU A 21 13.23 -16.32 9.50
CA LEU A 21 14.21 -15.98 8.46
C LEU A 21 14.10 -14.52 8.03
N ILE A 22 12.89 -14.02 7.78
CA ILE A 22 12.70 -12.65 7.29
C ILE A 22 12.99 -11.61 8.37
N VAL A 23 12.65 -11.88 9.64
CA VAL A 23 12.96 -10.99 10.77
C VAL A 23 14.46 -10.92 11.01
N SER A 24 15.19 -12.03 10.86
CA SER A 24 16.65 -12.02 10.91
C SER A 24 17.24 -11.10 9.83
N LEU A 25 16.73 -11.19 8.60
CA LEU A 25 17.14 -10.32 7.49
C LEU A 25 16.76 -8.86 7.73
N ALA A 26 15.54 -8.58 8.18
CA ALA A 26 15.05 -7.23 8.44
C ALA A 26 15.85 -6.55 9.56
N LYS A 27 16.25 -7.29 10.60
CA LYS A 27 17.12 -6.75 11.65
C LYS A 27 18.54 -6.44 11.15
N SER A 28 19.07 -7.24 10.23
CA SER A 28 20.39 -7.00 9.64
C SER A 28 20.37 -5.89 8.58
N GLN A 29 19.29 -5.76 7.82
CA GLN A 29 19.15 -4.85 6.67
C GLN A 29 17.75 -4.19 6.66
N PRO A 30 17.47 -3.29 7.62
CA PRO A 30 16.11 -2.81 7.91
C PRO A 30 15.45 -2.00 6.80
N LEU A 31 16.21 -1.49 5.84
CA LEU A 31 15.67 -0.71 4.71
C LEU A 31 15.88 -1.39 3.36
N ALA A 32 16.36 -2.65 3.34
CA ALA A 32 16.48 -3.40 2.10
C ALA A 32 15.08 -3.69 1.54
N LEU A 33 14.72 -3.05 0.42
CA LEU A 33 13.38 -3.09 -0.14
C LEU A 33 12.91 -4.53 -0.43
N ASP A 34 13.75 -5.39 -1.00
CA ASP A 34 13.36 -6.76 -1.31
C ASP A 34 13.04 -7.57 -0.03
N VAL A 35 13.73 -7.30 1.08
CA VAL A 35 13.43 -7.90 2.39
C VAL A 35 12.10 -7.40 2.93
N GLN A 36 11.86 -6.08 2.85
CA GLN A 36 10.63 -5.48 3.36
C GLN A 36 9.40 -5.89 2.56
N PHE A 37 9.51 -5.98 1.23
CA PHE A 37 8.44 -6.48 0.36
C PHE A 37 8.11 -7.94 0.68
N GLU A 38 9.11 -8.81 0.84
CA GLU A 38 8.87 -10.20 1.21
C GLU A 38 8.27 -10.32 2.63
N ALA A 39 8.69 -9.47 3.58
CA ALA A 39 8.14 -9.46 4.93
C ALA A 39 6.66 -9.05 4.97
N ALA A 40 6.29 -7.98 4.27
CA ALA A 40 4.88 -7.56 4.17
C ALA A 40 4.04 -8.61 3.41
N THR A 41 4.60 -9.23 2.37
CA THR A 41 3.97 -10.34 1.63
C THR A 41 3.76 -11.57 2.52
N LEU A 42 4.73 -11.88 3.39
CA LEU A 42 4.61 -12.95 4.38
C LEU A 42 3.42 -12.74 5.29
N TYR A 43 3.31 -11.56 5.91
CA TYR A 43 2.19 -11.28 6.81
C TYR A 43 0.84 -11.28 6.09
N GLN A 44 0.80 -10.81 4.84
CA GLN A 44 -0.41 -10.87 4.02
C GLN A 44 -0.79 -12.32 3.68
N ALA A 45 0.17 -13.16 3.29
CA ALA A 45 -0.07 -14.57 2.97
C ALA A 45 -0.52 -15.34 4.22
N TRP A 46 0.07 -15.05 5.38
CA TRP A 46 -0.34 -15.63 6.66
C TRP A 46 -1.76 -15.18 7.04
N GLY A 47 -2.11 -13.92 6.78
CA GLY A 47 -3.48 -13.43 6.90
C GLY A 47 -4.47 -14.25 6.09
N ASN A 48 -4.13 -14.51 4.82
CA ASN A 48 -4.93 -15.30 3.90
C ASN A 48 -5.01 -16.80 4.27
N SER A 49 -4.15 -17.30 5.16
CA SER A 49 -4.23 -18.68 5.64
C SER A 49 -5.24 -18.89 6.79
N GLY A 50 -6.05 -17.88 7.10
CA GLY A 50 -7.02 -17.90 8.20
C GLY A 50 -6.55 -17.21 9.48
N ARG A 51 -5.38 -16.56 9.47
CA ARG A 51 -4.84 -15.78 10.60
C ARG A 51 -5.05 -14.29 10.38
N ALA A 52 -6.32 -13.86 10.38
CA ALA A 52 -6.72 -12.50 9.97
C ALA A 52 -5.96 -11.37 10.70
N GLU A 53 -5.51 -11.58 11.94
CA GLU A 53 -4.72 -10.61 12.70
C GLU A 53 -3.39 -10.23 12.01
N GLN A 54 -2.87 -11.09 11.13
CA GLN A 54 -1.63 -10.85 10.41
C GLN A 54 -1.79 -9.78 9.30
N PHE A 55 -3.01 -9.51 8.83
CA PHE A 55 -3.25 -8.40 7.90
C PHE A 55 -2.91 -7.04 8.53
N ASP A 56 -3.17 -6.86 9.83
CA ASP A 56 -2.81 -5.62 10.51
C ASP A 56 -1.28 -5.43 10.52
N LYS A 57 -0.51 -6.51 10.70
CA LYS A 57 0.96 -6.48 10.57
C LYS A 57 1.43 -6.24 9.14
N ALA A 58 0.77 -6.84 8.14
CA ALA A 58 1.09 -6.61 6.73
C ALA A 58 0.89 -5.13 6.33
N ILE A 59 -0.16 -4.48 6.87
CA ILE A 59 -0.49 -3.09 6.57
C ILE A 59 0.44 -2.12 7.33
N ALA A 60 0.60 -2.33 8.65
CA ALA A 60 1.26 -1.38 9.54
C ALA A 60 2.76 -1.66 9.77
N GLY A 61 3.18 -2.91 9.66
CA GLY A 61 4.53 -3.37 10.02
C GLY A 61 4.61 -3.85 11.46
N VAL A 62 5.81 -4.28 11.85
CA VAL A 62 6.14 -4.76 13.20
C VAL A 62 7.49 -4.16 13.61
N GLU A 63 7.46 -3.10 14.42
CA GLU A 63 8.66 -2.33 14.77
C GLU A 63 9.71 -3.19 15.51
N SER A 64 9.28 -4.04 16.45
CA SER A 64 10.17 -4.94 17.20
C SER A 64 10.92 -5.94 16.31
N GLU A 65 10.43 -6.16 15.10
CA GLU A 65 11.01 -7.02 14.09
C GLU A 65 11.74 -6.25 12.98
N ARG A 66 11.73 -4.91 13.03
CA ARG A 66 12.21 -4.03 11.96
C ARG A 66 11.53 -4.30 10.61
N VAL A 67 10.28 -4.75 10.64
CA VAL A 67 9.48 -5.01 9.44
C VAL A 67 8.59 -3.81 9.16
N LEU A 68 8.70 -3.26 7.95
CA LEU A 68 7.82 -2.23 7.44
C LEU A 68 6.56 -2.87 6.84
N GLY A 69 5.39 -2.31 7.17
CA GLY A 69 4.15 -2.68 6.51
C GLY A 69 4.03 -2.01 5.13
N TRP A 70 3.07 -2.46 4.32
CA TRP A 70 2.82 -1.90 2.99
C TRP A 70 2.63 -0.37 3.00
N SER A 71 1.98 0.17 4.04
CA SER A 71 1.79 1.61 4.19
C SER A 71 3.10 2.37 4.41
N GLN A 72 4.02 1.81 5.19
CA GLN A 72 5.33 2.37 5.50
C GLN A 72 6.29 2.22 4.31
N ILE A 73 6.25 1.08 3.61
CA ILE A 73 7.00 0.85 2.37
C ILE A 73 6.63 1.91 1.33
N ALA A 74 5.33 2.14 1.11
CA ALA A 74 4.87 3.15 0.16
C ALA A 74 5.34 4.58 0.54
N LEU A 75 5.35 4.90 1.83
CA LEU A 75 5.85 6.19 2.34
C LEU A 75 7.37 6.32 2.17
N TYR A 76 8.12 5.26 2.45
CA TYR A 76 9.57 5.24 2.27
C TYR A 76 9.94 5.44 0.79
N LEU A 77 9.27 4.74 -0.12
CA LEU A 77 9.46 4.91 -1.57
C LEU A 77 9.10 6.33 -2.03
N GLN A 78 8.02 6.92 -1.51
CA GLN A 78 7.69 8.33 -1.78
C GLN A 78 8.85 9.27 -1.40
N ARG A 79 9.44 9.11 -0.22
CA ARG A 79 10.57 9.94 0.22
C ARG A 79 11.80 9.78 -0.68
N LEU A 80 12.06 8.57 -1.18
CA LEU A 80 13.16 8.33 -2.12
C LEU A 80 12.91 8.99 -3.49
N ILE A 81 11.66 9.01 -3.95
CA ILE A 81 11.25 9.71 -5.18
C ILE A 81 11.40 11.23 -5.00
N ASP A 82 10.89 11.78 -3.90
CA ASP A 82 10.93 13.22 -3.63
C ASP A 82 12.35 13.72 -3.38
N GLY A 83 13.22 12.86 -2.84
CA GLY A 83 14.65 13.12 -2.68
C GLY A 83 15.47 13.06 -3.97
N GLY A 84 14.85 12.83 -5.13
CA GLY A 84 15.53 12.86 -6.43
C GLY A 84 16.46 11.67 -6.69
N SER A 85 16.13 10.48 -6.18
CA SER A 85 16.93 9.28 -6.42
C SER A 85 17.08 8.97 -7.92
N LYS A 86 18.24 8.45 -8.33
CA LYS A 86 18.47 7.96 -9.70
C LYS A 86 17.55 6.79 -10.08
N GLU A 87 17.04 6.06 -9.10
CA GLU A 87 16.12 4.93 -9.26
C GLU A 87 14.64 5.35 -9.18
N SER A 88 14.34 6.66 -9.28
CA SER A 88 12.99 7.20 -9.03
C SER A 88 11.89 6.48 -9.82
N ASP A 89 12.11 6.13 -11.09
CA ASP A 89 11.10 5.46 -11.91
C ASP A 89 10.78 4.05 -11.38
N ARG A 90 11.81 3.29 -10.99
CA ARG A 90 11.65 1.99 -10.34
C ARG A 90 10.90 2.12 -9.01
N TYR A 91 11.21 3.16 -8.23
CA TYR A 91 10.51 3.40 -6.96
C TYR A 91 9.06 3.83 -7.16
N ARG A 92 8.73 4.56 -8.23
CA ARG A 92 7.33 4.90 -8.57
C ARG A 92 6.51 3.63 -8.80
N ASP A 93 7.04 2.68 -9.56
CA ASP A 93 6.35 1.41 -9.82
C ASP A 93 6.18 0.59 -8.54
N ARG A 94 7.25 0.43 -7.75
CA ARG A 94 7.20 -0.27 -6.46
C ARG A 94 6.26 0.41 -5.47
N ARG A 95 6.12 1.75 -5.53
CA ARG A 95 5.19 2.48 -4.65
C ARG A 95 3.75 2.18 -5.03
N TRP A 96 3.44 2.11 -6.33
CA TRP A 96 2.13 1.67 -6.81
C TRP A 96 1.81 0.25 -6.36
N GLU A 97 2.78 -0.66 -6.42
CA GLU A 97 2.65 -2.03 -5.92
C GLU A 97 2.37 -2.06 -4.41
N ALA A 98 3.15 -1.34 -3.59
CA ALA A 98 2.98 -1.30 -2.14
C ALA A 98 1.61 -0.73 -1.73
N ARG A 99 1.16 0.36 -2.36
CA ARG A 99 -0.17 0.94 -2.12
C ARG A 99 -1.29 -0.01 -2.54
N TYR A 100 -1.08 -0.78 -3.60
CA TYR A 100 -2.07 -1.74 -4.08
C TYR A 100 -2.17 -2.91 -3.11
N ASN A 101 -1.03 -3.43 -2.65
CA ASN A 101 -1.02 -4.51 -1.66
C ASN A 101 -1.58 -4.08 -0.31
N GLN A 102 -1.37 -2.81 0.11
CA GLN A 102 -2.07 -2.23 1.27
C GLN A 102 -3.60 -2.34 1.11
N LEU A 103 -4.11 -1.95 -0.07
CA LEU A 103 -5.54 -2.03 -0.38
C LEU A 103 -6.05 -3.47 -0.41
N GLN A 104 -5.29 -4.38 -1.03
CA GLN A 104 -5.62 -5.80 -1.08
C GLN A 104 -5.64 -6.41 0.32
N CYS A 105 -4.72 -6.06 1.21
CA CYS A 105 -4.75 -6.53 2.61
C CYS A 105 -6.04 -6.11 3.30
N ARG A 106 -6.55 -4.89 3.08
CA ARG A 106 -7.81 -4.45 3.68
C ARG A 106 -9.01 -5.23 3.14
N LEU A 107 -9.07 -5.44 1.82
CA LEU A 107 -10.12 -6.23 1.19
C LEU A 107 -10.10 -7.69 1.69
N GLN A 108 -8.92 -8.29 1.78
CA GLN A 108 -8.74 -9.65 2.29
C GLN A 108 -9.10 -9.73 3.77
N HIS A 109 -8.71 -8.75 4.59
CA HIS A 109 -9.10 -8.67 5.99
C HIS A 109 -10.61 -8.52 6.16
N ALA A 110 -11.26 -7.70 5.33
CA ALA A 110 -12.70 -7.53 5.33
C ALA A 110 -13.45 -8.84 4.99
N GLY A 111 -12.87 -9.67 4.12
CA GLY A 111 -13.40 -11.00 3.79
C GLY A 111 -13.11 -12.06 4.86
N ALA A 112 -12.04 -11.90 5.63
CA ALA A 112 -11.60 -12.87 6.64
C ALA A 112 -12.25 -12.66 8.02
N ASP A 113 -12.64 -11.43 8.35
CA ASP A 113 -13.28 -11.08 9.63
C ASP A 113 -14.52 -10.21 9.38
N SER A 114 -15.71 -10.82 9.50
CA SER A 114 -16.99 -10.14 9.28
C SER A 114 -17.22 -8.98 10.24
N ASN A 115 -16.67 -9.03 11.45
CA ASN A 115 -16.80 -7.96 12.45
C ASN A 115 -16.01 -6.72 12.04
N LYS A 116 -14.91 -6.91 11.30
CA LYS A 116 -14.07 -5.83 10.76
C LYS A 116 -14.42 -5.43 9.33
N LYS A 117 -15.32 -6.16 8.65
CA LYS A 117 -15.64 -5.95 7.22
C LYS A 117 -15.89 -4.50 6.88
N THR A 118 -16.91 -3.90 7.48
CA THR A 118 -17.32 -2.52 7.19
C THR A 118 -16.19 -1.51 7.46
N ASP A 119 -15.46 -1.68 8.56
CA ASP A 119 -14.37 -0.78 8.94
C ASP A 119 -13.19 -0.87 7.97
N GLN A 120 -12.81 -2.08 7.57
CA GLN A 120 -11.72 -2.30 6.62
C GLN A 120 -12.09 -1.77 5.22
N LEU A 121 -13.33 -1.98 4.76
CA LEU A 121 -13.82 -1.43 3.50
C LEU A 121 -13.86 0.10 3.50
N LYS A 122 -14.35 0.72 4.59
CA LYS A 122 -14.35 2.18 4.73
C LYS A 122 -12.92 2.75 4.72
N ARG A 123 -11.98 2.11 5.41
CA ARG A 123 -10.57 2.51 5.39
C ARG A 123 -9.95 2.34 4.00
N ALA A 124 -10.22 1.22 3.34
CA ALA A 124 -9.77 0.96 1.96
C ALA A 124 -10.26 2.05 1.00
N ARG A 125 -11.55 2.40 1.09
CA ARG A 125 -12.18 3.48 0.32
C ARG A 125 -11.49 4.83 0.57
N SER A 126 -11.33 5.22 1.82
CA SER A 126 -10.68 6.51 2.16
C SER A 126 -9.23 6.58 1.68
N GLU A 127 -8.48 5.47 1.79
CA GLU A 127 -7.09 5.41 1.36
C GLU A 127 -6.94 5.56 -0.15
N ILE A 128 -7.72 4.82 -0.94
CA ILE A 128 -7.65 4.89 -2.39
C ILE A 128 -8.14 6.25 -2.91
N GLN A 129 -9.22 6.78 -2.34
CA GLN A 129 -9.73 8.12 -2.66
C GLN A 129 -8.69 9.19 -2.34
N GLY A 130 -8.12 9.18 -1.12
CA GLY A 130 -7.09 10.14 -0.72
C GLY A 130 -5.83 10.06 -1.58
N MET A 131 -5.38 8.85 -1.91
CA MET A 131 -4.23 8.65 -2.80
C MET A 131 -4.50 9.21 -4.20
N MET A 132 -5.69 8.97 -4.76
CA MET A 132 -6.04 9.42 -6.12
C MET A 132 -6.21 10.93 -6.22
N MET A 133 -6.57 11.60 -5.12
CA MET A 133 -6.68 13.06 -5.05
C MET A 133 -5.32 13.76 -5.12
N VAL A 134 -4.28 13.16 -4.55
CA VAL A 134 -2.92 13.75 -4.53
C VAL A 134 -2.03 13.23 -5.66
N THR A 135 -2.48 12.22 -6.40
CA THR A 135 -1.74 11.68 -7.54
C THR A 135 -2.09 12.47 -8.79
N SER A 136 -1.11 13.16 -9.39
CA SER A 136 -1.31 13.94 -10.61
C SER A 136 -1.51 13.04 -11.84
N VAL A 137 -0.60 12.08 -12.03
CA VAL A 137 -0.60 11.12 -13.14
C VAL A 137 -0.74 9.71 -12.60
N VAL A 138 -1.79 9.01 -13.05
CA VAL A 138 -1.99 7.59 -12.75
C VAL A 138 -1.29 6.77 -13.82
N ASP A 139 -0.44 5.84 -13.41
CA ASP A 139 0.23 4.94 -14.35
C ASP A 139 -0.82 4.03 -15.03
N PRO A 140 -0.89 3.98 -16.38
CA PRO A 140 -1.85 3.16 -17.11
C PRO A 140 -1.79 1.67 -16.77
N ARG A 141 -0.62 1.16 -16.35
CA ARG A 141 -0.44 -0.24 -15.92
C ARG A 141 -1.17 -0.54 -14.62
N TRP A 142 -1.34 0.47 -13.77
CA TRP A 142 -1.96 0.37 -12.46
C TRP A 142 -3.43 0.81 -12.46
N ALA A 143 -3.81 1.72 -13.34
CA ALA A 143 -5.17 2.28 -13.39
C ALA A 143 -6.29 1.22 -13.36
N PRO A 144 -6.27 0.16 -14.21
CA PRO A 144 -7.32 -0.86 -14.19
C PRO A 144 -7.39 -1.63 -12.86
N ARG A 145 -6.24 -1.90 -12.23
CA ARG A 145 -6.15 -2.66 -10.97
C ARG A 145 -6.79 -1.90 -9.82
N TYR A 146 -6.46 -0.61 -9.71
CA TYR A 146 -7.03 0.25 -8.68
C TYR A 146 -8.52 0.51 -8.91
N ASP A 147 -8.93 0.73 -10.17
CA ASP A 147 -10.32 0.98 -10.52
C ASP A 147 -11.20 -0.25 -10.21
N ALA A 148 -10.75 -1.46 -10.55
CA ALA A 148 -11.42 -2.70 -10.17
C ALA A 148 -11.55 -2.85 -8.64
N ALA A 149 -10.47 -2.57 -7.91
CA ALA A 149 -10.50 -2.64 -6.45
C ALA A 149 -11.45 -1.60 -5.84
N TYR A 150 -11.50 -0.38 -6.39
CA TYR A 150 -12.43 0.66 -5.93
C TYR A 150 -13.89 0.26 -6.13
N ARG A 151 -14.24 -0.20 -7.34
CA ARG A 151 -15.60 -0.64 -7.63
C ARG A 151 -16.05 -1.76 -6.70
N LYS A 152 -15.17 -2.74 -6.46
CA LYS A 152 -15.43 -3.82 -5.49
C LYS A 152 -15.67 -3.29 -4.08
N ILE A 153 -14.90 -2.30 -3.63
CA ILE A 153 -15.11 -1.68 -2.31
C ILE A 153 -16.49 -1.01 -2.23
N LEU A 154 -16.88 -0.25 -3.26
CA LEU A 154 -18.19 0.41 -3.31
C LEU A 154 -19.33 -0.61 -3.33
N GLU A 155 -19.20 -1.65 -4.14
CA GLU A 155 -20.17 -2.75 -4.22
C GLU A 155 -20.35 -3.43 -2.87
N GLU A 156 -19.26 -3.81 -2.20
CA GLU A 156 -19.32 -4.46 -0.88
C GLU A 156 -19.83 -3.54 0.24
N LEU A 157 -19.73 -2.21 0.06
CA LEU A 157 -20.31 -1.21 0.96
C LEU A 157 -21.78 -0.89 0.63
N GLY A 158 -22.33 -1.38 -0.48
CA GLY A 158 -23.68 -1.02 -0.94
C GLY A 158 -23.78 0.41 -1.45
N GLU A 159 -22.67 0.99 -1.91
CA GLU A 159 -22.60 2.36 -2.42
C GLU A 159 -22.72 2.40 -3.95
N PRO A 160 -23.11 3.55 -4.54
CA PRO A 160 -23.15 3.69 -5.99
C PRO A 160 -21.78 3.40 -6.62
N VAL A 161 -21.72 2.35 -7.45
CA VAL A 161 -20.48 1.92 -8.11
C VAL A 161 -20.13 2.91 -9.23
N ILE A 162 -19.11 3.72 -8.98
CA ILE A 162 -18.52 4.66 -9.94
C ILE A 162 -17.07 4.31 -10.19
N SER A 163 -16.51 4.75 -11.32
CA SER A 163 -15.07 4.59 -11.57
C SER A 163 -14.23 5.52 -10.70
N LEU A 164 -12.95 5.19 -10.51
CA LEU A 164 -11.99 6.12 -9.90
C LEU A 164 -11.81 7.38 -10.74
N ALA A 165 -11.92 7.27 -12.07
CA ALA A 165 -11.85 8.41 -12.96
C ALA A 165 -13.02 9.37 -12.73
N GLU A 166 -14.25 8.84 -12.63
CA GLU A 166 -15.45 9.62 -12.28
C GLU A 166 -15.32 10.25 -10.89
N TYR A 167 -14.83 9.52 -9.90
CA TYR A 167 -14.55 10.08 -8.57
C TYR A 167 -13.58 11.25 -8.66
N ARG A 168 -12.45 11.08 -9.36
CA ARG A 168 -11.45 12.15 -9.54
C ARG A 168 -12.03 13.33 -10.29
N GLU A 169 -12.87 13.13 -11.30
CA GLU A 169 -13.54 14.20 -12.05
C GLU A 169 -14.46 15.03 -11.16
N LYS A 170 -15.31 14.34 -10.38
CA LYS A 170 -16.29 14.96 -9.48
C LYS A 170 -15.63 15.77 -8.38
N TYR A 171 -14.51 15.29 -7.84
CA TYR A 171 -13.81 15.89 -6.72
C TYR A 171 -12.49 16.54 -7.12
N LYS A 172 -12.26 16.81 -8.41
CA LYS A 172 -11.00 17.39 -8.92
C LYS A 172 -10.47 18.43 -7.92
N PRO A 173 -9.24 18.30 -7.42
CA PRO A 173 -8.64 19.40 -6.71
C PRO A 173 -8.60 20.55 -7.71
N THR A 174 -9.44 21.57 -7.50
CA THR A 174 -9.28 22.84 -8.19
C THR A 174 -7.85 23.23 -7.89
N VAL A 175 -6.99 23.28 -8.92
CA VAL A 175 -5.65 23.82 -8.77
C VAL A 175 -5.88 25.25 -8.30
N VAL A 176 -5.85 25.48 -6.98
CA VAL A 176 -5.82 26.83 -6.45
C VAL A 176 -4.59 27.41 -7.09
N ALA A 177 -4.81 28.42 -7.93
CA ALA A 177 -3.79 29.20 -8.58
C ALA A 177 -2.86 29.76 -7.49
N ALA A 178 -1.86 29.00 -7.08
CA ALA A 178 -0.74 29.47 -6.29
C ALA A 178 0.29 30.13 -7.22
N VAL A 179 -0.19 31.00 -8.11
CA VAL A 179 0.60 31.98 -8.87
C VAL A 179 -0.29 33.19 -9.10
N ALA A 180 -0.62 33.94 -8.04
CA ALA A 180 -0.97 35.35 -8.14
C ALA A 180 -0.98 36.00 -6.76
N LYS A 181 -0.24 37.10 -6.64
CA LYS A 181 -0.07 38.01 -5.48
C LYS A 181 1.03 37.66 -4.48
N ALA A 182 2.27 37.66 -4.96
CA ALA A 182 3.29 38.43 -4.22
C ALA A 182 3.04 39.92 -4.51
N PRO A 183 2.87 40.79 -3.51
CA PRO A 183 2.84 42.23 -3.74
C PRO A 183 4.24 42.72 -4.19
N PRO A 184 4.32 43.79 -5.01
CA PRO A 184 5.60 44.32 -5.44
C PRO A 184 6.37 44.85 -4.22
N VAL A 185 7.64 44.48 -4.13
CA VAL A 185 8.59 45.09 -3.20
C VAL A 185 8.75 46.55 -3.62
N ALA A 186 8.31 47.47 -2.77
CA ALA A 186 8.56 48.90 -2.94
C ALA A 186 10.06 49.17 -2.73
N THR A 187 10.68 49.81 -3.72
CA THR A 187 12.01 50.44 -3.68
C THR A 187 12.02 51.70 -2.83
#